data_AF-A0A4U5NK19-F1
#
_entry.id   AF-A0A4U5NK19-F1
#
_cell.length_a   1.000
_cell.length_b   1.000
_cell.length_c   1.000
_cell.angle_alpha   90.00
_cell.angle_beta   90.00
_cell.angle_gamma   90.00
#
_symmetry.space_group_name_H-M   'P 1'
#
loop_
_entity.id
_entity.type
_entity.pdbx_description
1 polymer ?
#
loop_
_entity_poly.entity_id
_entity_poly.type
_entity_poly.pdbx_seq_one_letter_code
_entity_poly.pdbx_strand_id
1 'polypeptide(L)'
;MTLPSLIRALYMSKRNHAELVHSLDPSFKIPRCEPPSLHTDELVPQVSGYRDPKVKRIFRGTDVEVLAASLAEAAIDLVHEGFSPLVVYVQGERECEACLIRLDETFDESIEKTALKKIERLVAALKINHLGDSALIDQMDTIEEFFRKGFGIISERMCRHVIGFVEALFNAGLIKILILAQPLSDILKLQARCVVVTFSQILDGPLWRPITATEYFKMARCVEQNSPKERTVHLWQRQDISIEELTKIIDGHVDQTDVSDMPAQLEVLIQTQEGLTLEERTGYYEAYKKGIQRDELGKIFQLKQEEYTNFHLHIDEKLRPFFQKLEELELVEREMQALITHPEAMVPFMVPGRLVEVASNMDYFGFCVVLEMKKIENDNKAEFFFKVAMPIAKAPECVQVTEIIPYDWFKDDGNVDIVLAWVKLDCIRKMTKLALRFPPSFREKKDRDKMIQIVRYVRDNHRVGQKYPEIHPIDDMQIKDPNLKRLIDRKEQLKTQMGESGVVGLGGGRQALWQFDPVYLELKRKFWIKKRLAQEVDDACEKLKEAEEAFLKWLEFLKLVQASRE
;
A
#
# COMPACT_ATOMS: atom_id res chain seq x y z
N MET A 1 11.54 -34.39 5.14
CA MET A 1 10.43 -34.97 4.36
C MET A 1 11.00 -35.40 3.02
N THR A 2 10.79 -36.65 2.59
CA THR A 2 11.25 -37.10 1.27
C THR A 2 10.43 -36.41 0.18
N LEU A 3 11.04 -36.09 -0.97
CA LEU A 3 10.38 -35.41 -2.08
C LEU A 3 9.06 -36.07 -2.58
N PRO A 4 8.91 -37.41 -2.55
CA PRO A 4 7.62 -38.07 -2.78
C PRO A 4 6.54 -37.67 -1.77
N SER A 5 6.92 -37.39 -0.52
CA SER A 5 6.01 -36.93 0.54
C SER A 5 5.51 -35.51 0.28
N LEU A 6 6.34 -34.66 -0.33
CA LEU A 6 6.00 -33.27 -0.67
C LEU A 6 5.11 -33.21 -1.91
N ILE A 7 5.42 -34.03 -2.93
CA ILE A 7 4.55 -34.23 -4.11
C ILE A 7 3.21 -34.80 -3.67
N ARG A 8 3.19 -35.75 -2.72
CA ARG A 8 1.96 -36.31 -2.14
C ARG A 8 1.20 -35.29 -1.29
N ALA A 9 1.86 -34.40 -0.55
CA ALA A 9 1.20 -33.31 0.18
C ALA A 9 0.57 -32.28 -0.78
N LEU A 10 1.27 -31.92 -1.86
CA LEU A 10 0.76 -31.05 -2.94
C LEU A 10 -0.39 -31.72 -3.73
N TYR A 11 -0.37 -33.05 -3.90
CA TYR A 11 -1.46 -33.82 -4.50
C TYR A 11 -2.62 -34.13 -3.55
N MET A 12 -2.41 -34.18 -2.22
CA MET A 12 -3.46 -34.47 -1.24
C MET A 12 -4.34 -33.26 -0.94
N SER A 13 -3.85 -32.03 -1.17
CA SER A 13 -4.67 -30.81 -1.29
C SER A 13 -5.80 -30.98 -2.33
N LYS A 14 -5.58 -31.81 -3.37
CA LYS A 14 -6.57 -32.13 -4.41
C LYS A 14 -7.64 -33.16 -4.01
N ARG A 15 -7.50 -33.93 -2.92
CA ARG A 15 -8.37 -35.10 -2.67
C ARG A 15 -9.64 -34.81 -1.87
N ASN A 16 -9.68 -33.75 -1.06
CA ASN A 16 -10.86 -33.41 -0.25
C ASN A 16 -11.96 -32.64 -1.02
N HIS A 17 -11.80 -32.41 -2.33
CA HIS A 17 -12.83 -31.80 -3.18
C HIS A 17 -13.30 -32.69 -4.34
N ALA A 18 -12.60 -33.76 -4.67
CA ALA A 18 -13.00 -34.65 -5.77
C ALA A 18 -14.13 -35.64 -5.40
N GLU A 19 -14.40 -35.89 -4.12
CA GLU A 19 -15.51 -36.77 -3.70
C GLU A 19 -16.88 -36.08 -3.64
N LEU A 20 -16.96 -34.76 -3.83
CA LEU A 20 -18.21 -34.00 -3.80
C LEU A 20 -18.85 -33.76 -5.18
N VAL A 21 -18.17 -34.13 -6.28
CA VAL A 21 -18.65 -33.85 -7.65
C VAL A 21 -19.16 -35.11 -8.38
N HIS A 22 -18.98 -36.31 -7.81
CA HIS A 22 -19.37 -37.57 -8.49
C HIS A 22 -20.49 -38.40 -7.84
N SER A 23 -21.29 -37.83 -6.93
CA SER A 23 -22.54 -38.47 -6.48
C SER A 23 -23.74 -37.53 -6.53
N LEU A 24 -24.19 -37.22 -7.75
CA LEU A 24 -25.53 -36.67 -7.99
C LEU A 24 -26.30 -37.63 -8.91
N ASP A 25 -27.04 -38.55 -8.28
CA ASP A 25 -28.09 -39.33 -8.91
C ASP A 25 -29.32 -38.42 -9.10
N PRO A 26 -29.87 -38.27 -10.32
CA PRO A 26 -30.90 -37.28 -10.66
C PRO A 26 -32.32 -37.62 -10.15
N SER A 27 -32.48 -38.55 -9.20
CA SER A 27 -33.80 -39.02 -8.75
C SER A 27 -34.07 -38.93 -7.24
N PHE A 28 -33.21 -38.27 -6.44
CA PHE A 28 -33.42 -38.16 -5.00
C PHE A 28 -34.06 -36.82 -4.57
N LYS A 29 -35.33 -36.87 -4.12
CA LYS A 29 -36.01 -35.75 -3.45
C LYS A 29 -35.46 -35.59 -2.03
N ILE A 30 -34.89 -34.43 -1.72
CA ILE A 30 -34.41 -34.11 -0.36
C ILE A 30 -35.62 -33.73 0.52
N PRO A 31 -35.80 -34.37 1.69
CA PRO A 31 -36.85 -34.01 2.65
C PRO A 31 -36.53 -32.68 3.36
N ARG A 32 -37.56 -31.90 3.68
CA ARG A 32 -37.46 -30.73 4.57
C ARG A 32 -36.96 -31.17 5.94
N CYS A 33 -35.79 -30.72 6.35
CA CYS A 33 -35.35 -30.76 7.75
C CYS A 33 -35.43 -29.34 8.34
N GLU A 34 -36.25 -29.21 9.37
CA GLU A 34 -36.32 -28.06 10.26
C GLU A 34 -35.01 -27.89 11.05
N PRO A 35 -34.67 -26.67 11.50
CA PRO A 35 -33.40 -26.41 12.19
C PRO A 35 -33.42 -27.02 13.61
N PRO A 36 -32.36 -27.74 14.03
CA PRO A 36 -32.23 -28.14 15.41
C PRO A 36 -31.74 -26.97 16.28
N SER A 37 -32.34 -26.92 17.46
CA SER A 37 -32.09 -26.02 18.58
C SER A 37 -30.62 -25.93 19.01
N LEU A 38 -30.16 -24.70 19.27
CA LEU A 38 -28.93 -24.42 20.00
C LEU A 38 -28.98 -25.00 21.42
N HIS A 39 -28.00 -25.84 21.76
CA HIS A 39 -27.49 -25.97 23.12
C HIS A 39 -25.97 -25.79 23.10
N THR A 40 -25.52 -25.10 24.14
CA THR A 40 -24.23 -24.47 24.37
C THR A 40 -23.11 -25.45 24.75
N ASP A 41 -21.90 -24.88 24.75
CA ASP A 41 -20.67 -25.31 25.44
C ASP A 41 -19.67 -26.15 24.65
N GLU A 42 -18.66 -25.48 24.10
CA GLU A 42 -17.26 -25.83 24.31
C GLU A 42 -16.35 -24.61 24.08
N LEU A 43 -15.37 -24.45 24.97
CA LEU A 43 -14.63 -23.23 25.23
C LEU A 43 -13.61 -22.89 24.12
N VAL A 44 -13.77 -21.73 23.50
CA VAL A 44 -12.67 -21.01 22.85
C VAL A 44 -12.04 -20.08 23.89
N PRO A 45 -10.74 -20.20 24.23
CA PRO A 45 -10.10 -19.27 25.13
C PRO A 45 -10.01 -17.90 24.45
N GLN A 46 -10.72 -16.93 25.03
CA GLN A 46 -10.62 -15.52 24.68
C GLN A 46 -9.18 -15.05 24.92
N VAL A 47 -8.46 -14.72 23.85
CA VAL A 47 -7.23 -13.93 23.94
C VAL A 47 -7.63 -12.47 24.11
N SER A 48 -8.00 -12.11 25.34
CA SER A 48 -8.16 -10.72 25.74
C SER A 48 -6.79 -10.14 26.10
N GLY A 49 -6.33 -9.12 25.38
CA GLY A 49 -5.20 -8.31 25.83
C GLY A 49 -4.16 -7.97 24.78
N TYR A 50 -4.54 -7.65 23.54
CA TYR A 50 -3.67 -6.86 22.67
C TYR A 50 -3.97 -5.39 22.95
N ARG A 51 -3.06 -4.71 23.66
CA ARG A 51 -3.08 -3.24 23.77
C ARG A 51 -2.15 -2.69 22.69
N ASP A 52 -2.67 -1.74 21.92
CA ASP A 52 -1.95 -1.05 20.85
C ASP A 52 -0.54 -0.62 21.27
N PRO A 53 0.49 -0.82 20.43
CA PRO A 53 1.80 -0.23 20.66
C PRO A 53 1.68 1.29 20.60
N LYS A 54 1.85 1.95 21.76
CA LYS A 54 1.84 3.42 21.86
C LYS A 54 3.09 3.98 21.18
N VAL A 55 2.96 4.48 19.95
CA VAL A 55 3.97 5.30 19.27
C VAL A 55 4.22 6.55 20.12
N LYS A 56 5.41 6.67 20.72
CA LYS A 56 5.66 7.68 21.77
C LYS A 56 6.50 8.88 21.37
N ARG A 57 7.07 9.00 20.16
CA ARG A 57 7.76 10.23 19.69
C ARG A 57 8.06 10.18 18.18
N ILE A 58 7.87 11.30 17.47
CA ILE A 58 8.23 11.52 16.06
C ILE A 58 9.20 12.72 16.03
N PHE A 59 10.37 12.59 15.41
CA PHE A 59 11.39 13.65 15.31
C PHE A 59 11.90 13.85 13.89
N ARG A 60 12.37 15.07 13.57
CA ARG A 60 12.77 15.54 12.23
C ARG A 60 14.23 16.00 12.24
N GLY A 61 15.06 15.50 11.31
CA GLY A 61 16.41 16.01 11.06
C GLY A 61 17.16 15.20 9.99
N THR A 62 17.93 15.87 9.13
CA THR A 62 18.68 15.27 7.99
C THR A 62 20.18 15.08 8.24
N ASP A 63 20.72 15.57 9.37
CA ASP A 63 22.14 15.41 9.70
C ASP A 63 22.42 14.12 10.48
N VAL A 64 23.36 13.31 9.97
CA VAL A 64 23.73 12.00 10.52
C VAL A 64 24.20 12.10 11.97
N GLU A 65 24.97 13.15 12.31
CA GLU A 65 25.49 13.36 13.67
C GLU A 65 24.39 13.71 14.67
N VAL A 66 23.42 14.55 14.27
CA VAL A 66 22.28 14.93 15.11
C VAL A 66 21.38 13.73 15.35
N LEU A 67 21.18 12.91 14.32
CA LEU A 67 20.40 11.67 14.41
C LEU A 67 21.10 10.66 15.33
N ALA A 68 22.41 10.46 15.18
CA ALA A 68 23.21 9.58 16.03
C ALA A 68 23.18 10.03 17.49
N ALA A 69 23.23 11.34 17.75
CA ALA A 69 23.10 11.90 19.09
C ALA A 69 21.76 11.54 19.74
N SER A 70 20.66 11.79 19.04
CA SER A 70 19.32 11.48 19.54
C SER A 70 19.09 9.97 19.71
N LEU A 71 19.64 9.15 18.82
CA LEU A 71 19.56 7.69 18.89
C LEU A 71 20.26 7.14 20.12
N ALA A 72 21.48 7.61 20.38
CA ALA A 72 22.24 7.23 21.56
C ALA A 72 21.45 7.58 22.84
N GLU A 73 20.98 8.82 22.97
CA GLU A 73 20.22 9.27 24.14
C GLU A 73 18.98 8.42 24.40
N ALA A 74 18.18 8.12 23.36
CA ALA A 74 16.98 7.33 23.57
C ALA A 74 17.27 5.83 23.81
N ALA A 75 18.35 5.29 23.24
CA ALA A 75 18.78 3.93 23.56
C ALA A 75 19.14 3.81 25.04
N ILE A 76 19.81 4.83 25.60
CA ILE A 76 20.15 4.93 27.03
C ILE A 76 18.87 5.03 27.87
N ASP A 77 17.93 5.91 27.51
CA ASP A 77 16.64 6.04 28.19
C ASP A 77 15.89 4.70 28.24
N LEU A 78 15.83 3.97 27.13
CA LEU A 78 15.17 2.66 27.06
C LEU A 78 15.85 1.62 27.94
N VAL A 79 17.19 1.64 28.04
CA VAL A 79 17.92 0.75 28.96
C VAL A 79 17.58 1.08 30.42
N HIS A 80 17.52 2.36 30.79
CA HIS A 80 17.11 2.79 32.13
C HIS A 80 15.64 2.48 32.46
N GLU A 81 14.75 2.51 31.47
CA GLU A 81 13.36 2.02 31.59
C GLU A 81 13.27 0.49 31.72
N GLY A 82 14.41 -0.20 31.61
CA GLY A 82 14.53 -1.63 31.85
C GLY A 82 14.30 -2.49 30.61
N PHE A 83 14.47 -1.95 29.40
CA PHE A 83 14.32 -2.67 28.12
C PHE A 83 15.59 -3.38 27.61
N SER A 84 16.54 -3.69 28.50
CA SER A 84 17.74 -4.49 28.18
C SER A 84 17.42 -5.99 28.06
N PRO A 85 17.99 -6.73 27.09
CA PRO A 85 18.90 -6.27 26.02
C PRO A 85 18.16 -5.63 24.82
N LEU A 86 18.79 -4.63 24.18
CA LEU A 86 18.25 -3.75 23.14
C LEU A 86 19.02 -3.92 21.82
N VAL A 87 18.30 -4.03 20.69
CA VAL A 87 18.89 -3.98 19.34
C VAL A 87 18.43 -2.71 18.62
N VAL A 88 19.36 -1.99 18.01
CA VAL A 88 19.12 -0.77 17.23
C VAL A 88 19.54 -1.00 15.79
N TYR A 89 18.57 -1.02 14.86
CA TYR A 89 18.80 -1.15 13.43
C TYR A 89 19.03 0.21 12.79
N VAL A 90 20.18 0.39 12.15
CA VAL A 90 20.54 1.60 11.40
C VAL A 90 20.74 1.31 9.92
N GLN A 91 20.61 2.34 9.10
CA GLN A 91 20.50 2.19 7.65
C GLN A 91 21.87 1.95 6.99
N GLY A 92 22.94 2.55 7.54
CA GLY A 92 24.27 2.44 6.96
C GLY A 92 25.40 2.49 8.00
N GLU A 93 26.60 2.12 7.55
CA GLU A 93 27.77 1.96 8.42
C GLU A 93 28.23 3.26 9.07
N ARG A 94 28.15 4.38 8.34
CA ARG A 94 28.52 5.71 8.87
C ARG A 94 27.66 6.09 10.07
N GLU A 95 26.40 5.66 10.07
CA GLU A 95 25.48 5.90 11.17
C GLU A 95 25.78 4.97 12.35
N CYS A 96 26.18 3.72 12.09
CA CYS A 96 26.65 2.83 13.15
C CYS A 96 27.84 3.45 13.88
N GLU A 97 28.85 3.91 13.14
CA GLU A 97 30.08 4.50 13.70
C GLU A 97 29.78 5.79 14.48
N ALA A 98 28.94 6.67 13.92
CA ALA A 98 28.52 7.89 14.61
C ALA A 98 27.74 7.61 15.90
N CYS A 99 26.82 6.64 15.89
CA CYS A 99 26.08 6.23 17.10
C CYS A 99 27.03 5.63 18.15
N LEU A 100 28.02 4.85 17.72
CA LEU A 100 29.00 4.21 18.59
C LEU A 100 29.83 5.25 19.35
N ILE A 101 30.37 6.24 18.65
CA ILE A 101 31.15 7.33 19.25
C ILE A 101 30.32 8.05 20.31
N ARG A 102 29.06 8.36 20.00
CA ARG A 102 28.19 9.05 20.95
C ARG A 102 27.86 8.20 22.17
N LEU A 103 27.53 6.92 21.99
CA LEU A 103 27.28 6.01 23.10
C LEU A 103 28.52 5.86 23.99
N ASP A 104 29.71 5.87 23.41
CA ASP A 104 30.97 5.78 24.15
C ASP A 104 31.19 6.96 25.11
N GLU A 105 30.74 8.16 24.72
CA GLU A 105 30.79 9.37 25.53
C GLU A 105 29.70 9.45 26.62
N THR A 106 28.52 8.88 26.35
CA THR A 106 27.31 9.13 27.18
C THR A 106 26.88 7.95 28.04
N PHE A 107 27.26 6.72 27.69
CA PHE A 107 26.84 5.53 28.41
C PHE A 107 27.82 5.17 29.54
N ASP A 108 27.43 5.45 30.78
CA ASP A 108 28.25 5.21 31.98
C ASP A 108 27.64 4.14 32.91
N GLU A 109 26.90 3.18 32.34
CA GLU A 109 26.31 2.09 33.12
C GLU A 109 27.36 1.00 33.38
N SER A 110 27.87 0.93 34.62
CA SER A 110 28.86 -0.08 34.99
C SER A 110 28.31 -1.50 34.82
N ILE A 111 28.91 -2.29 33.92
CA ILE A 111 28.65 -3.73 33.85
C ILE A 111 29.08 -4.40 35.16
N GLU A 112 28.37 -5.45 35.58
CA GLU A 112 28.81 -6.27 36.71
C GLU A 112 30.26 -6.75 36.52
N LYS A 113 31.09 -6.58 37.55
CA LYS A 113 32.51 -7.03 37.54
C LYS A 113 32.67 -8.50 37.17
N THR A 114 31.66 -9.32 37.45
CA THR A 114 31.61 -10.75 37.10
C THR A 114 31.44 -10.98 35.60
N ALA A 115 30.61 -10.18 34.94
CA ALA A 115 30.39 -10.23 33.50
C ALA A 115 31.62 -9.69 32.74
N LEU A 116 32.22 -8.59 33.21
CA LEU A 116 33.49 -8.07 32.67
C LEU A 116 34.59 -9.14 32.63
N LYS A 117 34.82 -9.85 33.74
CA LYS A 117 35.80 -10.95 33.79
C LYS A 117 35.47 -12.10 32.85
N LYS A 118 34.18 -12.36 32.57
CA LYS A 118 33.79 -13.38 31.58
C LYS A 118 34.09 -12.90 30.17
N ILE A 119 33.78 -11.64 29.85
CA ILE A 119 34.08 -11.03 28.55
C ILE A 119 35.59 -11.08 28.29
N GLU A 120 36.41 -10.60 29.22
CA GLU A 120 37.88 -10.62 29.10
C GLU A 120 38.43 -12.03 28.84
N ARG A 121 37.91 -13.04 29.54
CA ARG A 121 38.30 -14.45 29.34
C ARG A 121 37.92 -14.98 27.96
N LEU A 122 36.71 -14.65 27.49
CA LEU A 122 36.22 -15.10 26.18
C LEU A 122 36.98 -14.42 25.04
N VAL A 123 37.25 -13.12 25.17
CA VAL A 123 38.06 -12.36 24.22
C VAL A 123 39.48 -12.92 24.16
N ALA A 124 40.11 -13.17 25.32
CA ALA A 124 41.44 -13.77 25.36
C ALA A 124 41.47 -15.18 24.74
N ALA A 125 40.46 -16.01 24.99
CA ALA A 125 40.36 -17.34 24.39
C ALA A 125 40.24 -17.29 22.86
N LEU A 126 39.47 -16.34 22.32
CA LEU A 126 39.37 -16.14 20.88
C LEU A 126 40.67 -15.67 20.25
N LYS A 127 41.35 -14.69 20.86
CA LYS A 127 42.66 -14.20 20.38
C LYS A 127 43.68 -15.35 20.32
N ILE A 128 43.69 -16.23 21.31
CA ILE A 128 44.57 -17.42 21.33
C ILE A 128 44.19 -18.41 20.22
N ASN A 129 42.91 -18.67 20.01
CA ASN A 129 42.47 -19.62 18.97
C ASN A 129 42.73 -19.11 17.54
N HIS A 130 42.87 -17.80 17.35
CA HIS A 130 43.06 -17.14 16.05
C HIS A 130 44.38 -16.36 15.95
N LEU A 131 45.43 -16.81 16.65
CA LEU A 131 46.77 -16.19 16.68
C LEU A 131 47.43 -15.91 15.31
N GLY A 132 46.91 -16.48 14.22
CA GLY A 132 47.39 -16.26 12.84
C GLY A 132 46.60 -15.24 12.00
N ASP A 133 45.51 -14.67 12.52
CA ASP A 133 44.63 -13.75 11.79
C ASP A 133 44.73 -12.32 12.37
N SER A 134 45.72 -11.57 11.91
CA SER A 134 46.01 -10.20 12.40
C SER A 134 44.80 -9.27 12.28
N ALA A 135 44.01 -9.39 11.21
CA ALA A 135 42.87 -8.53 10.96
C ALA A 135 41.75 -8.75 12.00
N LEU A 136 41.54 -9.99 12.41
CA LEU A 136 40.58 -10.32 13.47
C LEU A 136 41.03 -9.75 14.81
N ILE A 137 42.32 -9.88 15.14
CA ILE A 137 42.88 -9.42 16.41
C ILE A 137 42.76 -7.88 16.51
N ASP A 138 43.10 -7.16 15.44
CA ASP A 138 42.99 -5.69 15.39
C ASP A 138 41.53 -5.21 15.56
N GLN A 139 40.58 -5.88 14.91
CA GLN A 139 39.14 -5.60 15.10
C GLN A 139 38.70 -5.90 16.53
N MET A 140 39.14 -7.01 17.11
CA MET A 140 38.81 -7.39 18.48
C MET A 140 39.38 -6.42 19.51
N ASP A 141 40.62 -5.95 19.33
CA ASP A 141 41.24 -4.95 20.21
C ASP A 141 40.45 -3.64 20.19
N THR A 142 39.98 -3.23 19.01
CA THR A 142 39.17 -2.01 18.84
C THR A 142 37.80 -2.13 19.53
N ILE A 143 37.14 -3.29 19.42
CA ILE A 143 35.77 -3.46 19.92
C ILE A 143 35.73 -3.85 21.41
N GLU A 144 36.84 -4.39 21.95
CA GLU A 144 36.94 -4.82 23.35
C GLU A 144 36.59 -3.70 24.34
N GLU A 145 36.98 -2.45 24.06
CA GLU A 145 36.66 -1.29 24.89
C GLU A 145 35.14 -1.06 25.00
N PHE A 146 34.41 -1.24 23.90
CA PHE A 146 32.95 -1.11 23.86
C PHE A 146 32.26 -2.24 24.63
N PHE A 147 32.76 -3.48 24.52
CA PHE A 147 32.21 -4.60 25.30
C PHE A 147 32.36 -4.40 26.80
N ARG A 148 33.43 -3.72 27.26
CA ARG A 148 33.60 -3.39 28.68
C ARG A 148 32.60 -2.34 29.17
N LYS A 149 32.10 -1.49 28.28
CA LYS A 149 31.04 -0.51 28.57
C LYS A 149 29.63 -1.06 28.37
N GLY A 150 29.47 -2.17 27.65
CA GLY A 150 28.25 -2.98 27.63
C GLY A 150 27.42 -2.77 26.38
N PHE A 151 28.02 -2.23 25.33
CA PHE A 151 27.42 -2.11 24.02
C PHE A 151 28.33 -2.71 22.95
N GLY A 152 27.74 -3.06 21.81
CA GLY A 152 28.43 -3.67 20.68
C GLY A 152 27.94 -3.11 19.36
N ILE A 153 28.76 -3.28 18.33
CA ILE A 153 28.47 -2.90 16.95
C ILE A 153 28.66 -4.12 16.06
N ILE A 154 27.80 -4.27 15.07
CA ILE A 154 27.95 -5.24 13.98
C ILE A 154 27.84 -4.49 12.65
N SER A 155 28.90 -4.53 11.86
CA SER A 155 28.96 -3.97 10.51
C SER A 155 29.46 -4.99 9.49
N GLU A 156 29.22 -4.73 8.20
CA GLU A 156 29.55 -5.67 7.12
C GLU A 156 31.07 -5.84 6.94
N ARG A 157 31.85 -4.82 7.33
CA ARG A 157 33.33 -4.84 7.32
C ARG A 157 33.95 -5.76 8.38
N MET A 158 33.16 -6.25 9.33
CA MET A 158 33.68 -7.14 10.37
C MET A 158 33.88 -8.56 9.86
N CYS A 159 34.93 -9.22 10.34
CA CYS A 159 35.15 -10.63 10.04
C CYS A 159 33.97 -11.47 10.56
N ARG A 160 33.51 -12.47 9.78
CA ARG A 160 32.38 -13.35 10.17
C ARG A 160 32.56 -14.00 11.55
N HIS A 161 33.78 -14.35 11.92
CA HIS A 161 34.10 -14.89 13.25
C HIS A 161 33.84 -13.88 14.37
N VAL A 162 34.16 -12.60 14.16
CA VAL A 162 33.88 -11.51 15.11
C VAL A 162 32.38 -11.31 15.22
N ILE A 163 31.66 -11.25 14.09
CA ILE A 163 30.19 -11.12 14.07
C ILE A 163 29.53 -12.23 14.89
N GLY A 164 29.91 -13.50 14.65
CA GLY A 164 29.38 -14.64 15.40
C GLY A 164 29.75 -14.61 16.89
N PHE A 165 30.90 -14.03 17.25
CA PHE A 165 31.25 -13.82 18.65
C PHE A 165 30.41 -12.74 19.33
N VAL A 166 30.19 -11.60 18.67
CA VAL A 166 29.33 -10.53 19.18
C VAL A 166 27.90 -11.04 19.37
N GLU A 167 27.37 -11.80 18.40
CA GLU A 167 26.07 -12.47 18.50
C GLU A 167 25.98 -13.38 19.74
N ALA A 168 27.02 -14.18 19.98
CA ALA A 168 27.07 -15.07 21.15
C ALA A 168 27.12 -14.29 22.47
N LEU A 169 27.89 -13.20 22.55
CA LEU A 169 27.95 -12.35 23.75
C LEU A 169 26.62 -11.65 24.03
N PHE A 170 25.93 -11.18 22.99
CA PHE A 170 24.62 -10.53 23.10
C PHE A 170 23.57 -11.51 23.60
N ASN A 171 23.47 -12.70 22.99
CA ASN A 171 22.53 -13.74 23.42
C ASN A 171 22.84 -14.31 24.82
N ALA A 172 24.10 -14.21 25.27
CA ALA A 172 24.49 -14.54 26.65
C ALA A 172 24.12 -13.44 27.67
N GLY A 173 23.55 -12.31 27.22
CA GLY A 173 23.16 -11.18 28.05
C GLY A 173 24.33 -10.36 28.59
N LEU A 174 25.52 -10.47 27.98
CA LEU A 174 26.72 -9.74 28.39
C LEU A 174 26.78 -8.34 27.75
N ILE A 175 26.08 -8.14 26.63
CA ILE A 175 25.94 -6.86 25.93
C ILE A 175 24.49 -6.39 26.09
N LYS A 176 24.31 -5.14 26.54
CA LYS A 176 22.98 -4.54 26.76
C LYS A 176 22.44 -3.85 25.51
N ILE A 177 23.29 -3.17 24.74
CA ILE A 177 22.89 -2.44 23.52
C ILE A 177 23.70 -2.97 22.34
N LEU A 178 23.03 -3.35 21.26
CA LEU A 178 23.66 -3.78 20.03
C LEU A 178 23.20 -2.92 18.86
N ILE A 179 24.14 -2.26 18.17
CA ILE A 179 23.88 -1.51 16.95
C ILE A 179 24.18 -2.40 15.75
N LEU A 180 23.21 -2.53 14.84
CA LEU A 180 23.28 -3.40 13.67
C LEU A 180 22.91 -2.64 12.39
N ALA A 181 23.72 -2.77 11.35
CA ALA A 181 23.38 -2.26 10.03
C ALA A 181 22.35 -3.16 9.32
N GLN A 182 21.41 -2.55 8.59
CA GLN A 182 20.32 -3.23 7.89
C GLN A 182 20.70 -4.47 7.06
N PRO A 183 21.75 -4.51 6.20
CA PRO A 183 21.99 -5.69 5.36
C PRO A 183 22.30 -6.97 6.15
N LEU A 184 22.61 -6.85 7.44
CA LEU A 184 22.93 -7.97 8.33
C LEU A 184 21.75 -8.44 9.19
N SER A 185 20.58 -7.79 9.10
CA SER A 185 19.38 -8.14 9.89
C SER A 185 18.91 -9.57 9.66
N ASP A 186 19.06 -10.07 8.44
CA ASP A 186 18.50 -11.35 8.01
C ASP A 186 19.39 -12.54 8.38
N ILE A 187 20.66 -12.29 8.69
CA ILE A 187 21.68 -13.33 8.86
C ILE A 187 21.79 -13.76 10.33
N LEU A 188 21.46 -12.88 11.27
CA LEU A 188 21.76 -13.05 12.70
C LEU A 188 20.55 -13.52 13.50
N LYS A 189 20.77 -14.42 14.46
CA LYS A 189 19.74 -14.90 15.38
C LYS A 189 19.90 -14.21 16.73
N LEU A 190 19.49 -12.95 16.76
CA LEU A 190 19.52 -12.13 17.97
C LEU A 190 18.28 -12.34 18.83
N GLN A 191 18.48 -12.36 20.14
CA GLN A 191 17.43 -12.42 21.16
C GLN A 191 17.45 -11.14 21.99
N ALA A 192 16.54 -10.23 21.69
CA ALA A 192 16.41 -8.93 22.32
C ALA A 192 15.10 -8.81 23.08
N ARG A 193 15.02 -7.89 24.05
CA ARG A 193 13.76 -7.53 24.69
C ARG A 193 13.08 -6.34 23.99
N CYS A 194 13.88 -5.45 23.41
CA CYS A 194 13.40 -4.31 22.67
C CYS A 194 14.18 -4.17 21.36
N VAL A 195 13.46 -3.75 20.32
CA VAL A 195 14.03 -3.47 18.99
C VAL A 195 13.69 -2.05 18.60
N VAL A 196 14.69 -1.29 18.17
CA VAL A 196 14.52 0.07 17.62
C VAL A 196 14.90 0.02 16.14
N VAL A 197 13.95 0.31 15.26
CA VAL A 197 14.18 0.40 13.81
C VAL A 197 14.25 1.87 13.44
N THR A 198 15.40 2.33 12.98
CA THR A 198 15.66 3.77 12.82
C THR A 198 15.28 4.33 11.46
N PHE A 199 14.90 3.49 10.51
CA PHE A 199 14.57 3.85 9.13
C PHE A 199 13.27 3.18 8.71
N SER A 200 12.61 3.79 7.73
CA SER A 200 11.35 3.32 7.18
C SER A 200 11.41 3.13 5.65
N GLN A 201 12.59 3.35 5.07
CA GLN A 201 12.91 3.11 3.67
C GLN A 201 14.25 2.38 3.58
N ILE A 202 14.37 1.51 2.58
CA ILE A 202 15.57 0.75 2.24
C ILE A 202 16.02 1.17 0.84
N LEU A 203 17.33 1.19 0.63
CA LEU A 203 17.92 1.38 -0.68
C LEU A 203 17.97 0.02 -1.39
N ASP A 204 17.20 -0.13 -2.45
CA ASP A 204 17.17 -1.35 -3.27
C ASP A 204 17.79 -1.02 -4.64
N GLY A 205 19.09 -1.33 -4.77
CA GLY A 205 19.90 -0.88 -5.90
C GLY A 205 20.01 0.66 -5.94
N PRO A 206 19.62 1.33 -7.03
CA PRO A 206 19.69 2.79 -7.14
C PRO A 206 18.46 3.53 -6.57
N LEU A 207 17.40 2.82 -6.15
CA LEU A 207 16.12 3.44 -5.78
C LEU A 207 15.80 3.25 -4.30
N TRP A 208 15.21 4.28 -3.70
CA TRP A 208 14.65 4.22 -2.35
C TRP A 208 13.24 3.66 -2.39
N ARG A 209 12.98 2.62 -1.58
CA ARG A 209 11.62 2.08 -1.39
C ARG A 209 11.27 2.00 0.09
N PRO A 210 9.98 2.10 0.48
CA PRO A 210 9.57 1.82 1.85
C PRO A 210 9.90 0.36 2.23
N ILE A 211 10.14 0.13 3.52
CA ILE A 211 10.29 -1.22 4.06
C ILE A 211 9.00 -2.00 3.86
N THR A 212 9.10 -3.29 3.55
CA THR A 212 7.93 -4.16 3.48
C THR A 212 7.51 -4.61 4.87
N ALA A 213 6.26 -5.06 5.03
CA ALA A 213 5.78 -5.66 6.28
C ALA A 213 6.64 -6.89 6.67
N THR A 214 7.13 -7.66 5.69
CA THR A 214 8.01 -8.81 5.90
C THR A 214 9.35 -8.40 6.50
N GLU A 215 10.02 -7.39 5.93
CA GLU A 215 11.30 -6.88 6.43
C GLU A 215 11.17 -6.32 7.84
N TYR A 216 10.10 -5.55 8.07
CA TYR A 216 9.77 -5.06 9.41
C TYR A 216 9.53 -6.21 10.40
N PHE A 217 8.77 -7.23 10.01
CA PHE A 217 8.49 -8.39 10.88
C PHE A 217 9.74 -9.23 11.14
N LYS A 218 10.64 -9.38 10.16
CA LYS A 218 11.95 -10.03 10.34
C LYS A 218 12.78 -9.34 11.41
N MET A 219 12.88 -8.00 11.34
CA MET A 219 13.59 -7.20 12.35
C MET A 219 12.89 -7.26 13.72
N ALA A 220 11.55 -7.19 13.74
CA ALA A 220 10.77 -7.27 14.97
C ALA A 220 10.84 -8.67 15.63
N ARG A 221 11.04 -9.73 14.85
CA ARG A 221 11.14 -11.12 15.33
C ARG A 221 12.36 -11.38 16.20
N CYS A 222 13.39 -10.52 16.14
CA CYS A 222 14.51 -10.58 17.08
C CYS A 222 14.09 -10.36 18.54
N VAL A 223 12.86 -9.90 18.80
CA VAL A 223 12.30 -9.85 20.15
C VAL A 223 11.96 -11.25 20.66
N GLU A 224 12.50 -11.64 21.82
CA GLU A 224 12.30 -12.96 22.43
C GLU A 224 10.82 -13.31 22.61
N GLN A 225 10.39 -14.36 21.90
CA GLN A 225 9.01 -14.86 21.92
C GLN A 225 8.59 -15.52 23.24
N ASN A 226 9.53 -15.86 24.12
CA ASN A 226 9.27 -16.56 25.38
C ASN A 226 9.59 -15.71 26.62
N SER A 227 9.87 -14.42 26.45
CA SER A 227 10.15 -13.54 27.59
C SER A 227 8.86 -13.21 28.37
N PRO A 228 8.90 -13.21 29.73
CA PRO A 228 7.73 -12.95 30.57
C PRO A 228 7.37 -11.46 30.74
N LYS A 229 8.08 -10.53 30.08
CA LYS A 229 7.92 -9.07 30.23
C LYS A 229 7.38 -8.43 28.94
N GLU A 230 6.86 -7.19 29.06
CA GLU A 230 6.34 -6.42 27.92
C GLU A 230 7.40 -6.25 26.81
N ARG A 231 6.95 -6.52 25.58
CA ARG A 231 7.73 -6.46 24.34
C ARG A 231 7.48 -5.11 23.67
N THR A 232 8.53 -4.44 23.21
CA THR A 232 8.38 -3.16 22.52
C THR A 232 9.24 -3.12 21.25
N VAL A 233 8.60 -2.73 20.15
CA VAL A 233 9.27 -2.39 18.91
C VAL A 233 9.04 -0.90 18.68
N HIS A 234 10.13 -0.15 18.56
CA HIS A 234 10.10 1.28 18.31
C HIS A 234 10.48 1.54 16.85
N LEU A 235 9.52 1.92 16.02
CA LEU A 235 9.79 2.43 14.69
C LEU A 235 10.05 3.94 14.78
N TRP A 236 11.25 4.36 14.41
CA TRP A 236 11.63 5.76 14.35
C TRP A 236 11.58 6.27 12.92
N GLN A 237 10.79 7.31 12.73
CA GLN A 237 10.48 7.85 11.44
C GLN A 237 11.45 9.00 11.09
N ARG A 238 12.30 8.80 10.08
CA ARG A 238 13.23 9.83 9.57
C ARG A 238 12.59 10.79 8.55
N GLN A 239 11.58 10.31 7.83
CA GLN A 239 10.96 11.03 6.70
C GLN A 239 9.44 11.04 6.83
N ASP A 240 8.78 12.04 6.26
CA ASP A 240 7.31 12.14 6.23
C ASP A 240 6.72 11.03 5.32
N ILE A 241 6.47 9.85 5.89
CA ILE A 241 5.71 8.75 5.28
C ILE A 241 4.23 8.94 5.63
N SER A 242 3.35 8.58 4.71
CA SER A 242 1.92 8.63 4.97
C SER A 242 1.50 7.66 6.07
N ILE A 243 0.45 8.00 6.82
CA ILE A 243 -0.06 7.09 7.87
C ILE A 243 -0.50 5.76 7.25
N GLU A 244 -1.03 5.78 6.03
CA GLU A 244 -1.44 4.58 5.30
C GLU A 244 -0.28 3.63 5.02
N GLU A 245 0.87 4.14 4.58
CA GLU A 245 2.08 3.34 4.36
C GLU A 245 2.63 2.78 5.69
N LEU A 246 2.62 3.58 6.77
CA LEU A 246 3.03 3.10 8.10
C LEU A 246 2.10 2.01 8.63
N THR A 247 0.79 2.17 8.48
CA THR A 247 -0.20 1.14 8.82
C THR A 247 0.02 -0.10 7.95
N LYS A 248 0.32 0.02 6.66
CA LYS A 248 0.68 -1.12 5.82
C LYS A 248 1.98 -1.81 6.25
N ILE A 249 2.93 -1.11 6.85
CA ILE A 249 4.16 -1.72 7.37
C ILE A 249 3.88 -2.48 8.67
N ILE A 250 3.07 -1.91 9.57
CA ILE A 250 2.82 -2.45 10.92
C ILE A 250 1.71 -3.51 10.92
N ASP A 251 0.56 -3.18 10.31
CA ASP A 251 -0.65 -4.01 10.21
C ASP A 251 -0.75 -4.75 8.87
N GLY A 252 0.21 -4.52 7.96
CA GLY A 252 0.31 -5.27 6.73
C GLY A 252 0.24 -6.75 7.06
N HIS A 253 -0.60 -7.47 6.31
CA HIS A 253 -0.42 -8.90 6.23
C HIS A 253 1.03 -9.08 5.79
N VAL A 254 1.82 -9.81 6.59
CA VAL A 254 3.08 -10.35 6.09
C VAL A 254 2.66 -11.06 4.82
N ASP A 255 3.02 -10.49 3.66
CA ASP A 255 2.72 -11.11 2.39
C ASP A 255 3.17 -12.54 2.58
N GLN A 256 2.23 -13.50 2.46
CA GLN A 256 2.56 -14.90 2.71
C GLN A 256 3.67 -15.39 1.77
N THR A 257 4.10 -14.55 0.84
CA THR A 257 5.33 -14.69 0.11
C THR A 257 5.86 -13.30 -0.30
N ASP A 258 6.85 -12.75 0.40
CA ASP A 258 8.02 -12.32 -0.36
C ASP A 258 8.54 -13.63 -0.99
N VAL A 259 8.20 -13.85 -2.26
CA VAL A 259 8.58 -15.04 -3.04
C VAL A 259 10.10 -15.06 -3.32
N SER A 260 10.91 -14.45 -2.44
CA SER A 260 12.34 -14.69 -2.30
C SER A 260 12.62 -15.96 -1.51
N ASP A 261 11.68 -16.41 -0.67
CA ASP A 261 11.73 -17.75 -0.09
C ASP A 261 10.89 -18.68 -0.96
N MET A 262 11.40 -18.97 -2.15
CA MET A 262 11.06 -20.25 -2.77
C MET A 262 11.28 -21.33 -1.69
N PRO A 263 10.42 -22.35 -1.58
CA PRO A 263 10.85 -23.55 -0.88
C PRO A 263 12.19 -23.92 -1.53
N ALA A 264 13.31 -23.88 -0.83
CA ALA A 264 14.65 -24.03 -1.44
C ALA A 264 14.75 -25.27 -2.35
N GLN A 265 13.90 -26.26 -2.08
CA GLN A 265 13.67 -27.46 -2.87
C GLN A 265 13.23 -27.18 -4.32
N LEU A 266 12.41 -26.17 -4.56
CA LEU A 266 11.88 -25.77 -5.86
C LEU A 266 12.93 -25.06 -6.72
N GLU A 267 13.74 -24.17 -6.13
CA GLU A 267 14.89 -23.58 -6.83
C GLU A 267 15.90 -24.65 -7.23
N VAL A 268 16.22 -25.56 -6.29
CA VAL A 268 17.07 -26.70 -6.58
C VAL A 268 16.47 -27.56 -7.70
N LEU A 269 15.16 -27.83 -7.68
CA LEU A 269 14.47 -28.59 -8.75
C LEU A 269 14.61 -27.92 -10.11
N ILE A 270 14.41 -26.61 -10.23
CA ILE A 270 14.52 -25.88 -11.49
C ILE A 270 15.98 -25.81 -11.97
N GLN A 271 16.94 -25.63 -11.05
CA GLN A 271 18.36 -25.55 -11.38
C GLN A 271 18.98 -26.91 -11.75
N THR A 272 18.47 -28.00 -11.16
CA THR A 272 18.98 -29.36 -11.37
C THR A 272 18.42 -30.06 -12.61
N GLN A 273 17.41 -29.49 -13.28
CA GLN A 273 16.96 -30.03 -14.57
C GLN A 273 18.00 -29.75 -15.67
N GLU A 274 18.51 -30.83 -16.24
CA GLU A 274 19.42 -30.80 -17.39
C GLU A 274 18.64 -30.44 -18.68
N GLY A 275 19.24 -29.64 -19.55
CA GLY A 275 18.66 -29.26 -20.85
C GLY A 275 17.81 -27.99 -20.88
N LEU A 276 17.61 -27.31 -19.74
CA LEU A 276 16.91 -26.01 -19.71
C LEU A 276 17.87 -24.82 -19.83
N THR A 277 17.51 -23.84 -20.65
CA THR A 277 18.19 -22.54 -20.77
C THR A 277 17.90 -21.63 -19.57
N LEU A 278 18.68 -20.56 -19.40
CA LEU A 278 18.46 -19.59 -18.32
C LEU A 278 17.09 -18.89 -18.46
N GLU A 279 16.67 -18.58 -19.69
CA GLU A 279 15.38 -17.94 -20.00
C GLU A 279 14.18 -18.85 -19.72
N GLU A 280 14.30 -20.15 -19.97
CA GLU A 280 13.24 -21.11 -19.63
C GLU A 280 13.11 -21.27 -18.11
N ARG A 281 14.23 -21.28 -17.38
CA ARG A 281 14.25 -21.35 -15.91
C ARG A 281 13.59 -20.13 -15.28
N THR A 282 13.91 -18.92 -15.73
CA THR A 282 13.23 -17.69 -15.28
C THR A 282 11.76 -17.70 -15.70
N GLY A 283 11.46 -18.20 -16.90
CA GLY A 283 10.09 -18.36 -17.38
C GLY A 283 9.23 -19.31 -16.55
N TYR A 284 9.78 -20.40 -16.02
CA TYR A 284 9.08 -21.31 -15.12
C TYR A 284 8.94 -20.75 -13.70
N TYR A 285 9.94 -19.97 -13.27
CA TYR A 285 9.89 -19.25 -12.00
C TYR A 285 8.73 -18.24 -11.99
N GLU A 286 8.62 -17.41 -13.02
CA GLU A 286 7.51 -16.46 -13.18
C GLU A 286 6.16 -17.18 -13.30
N ALA A 287 6.12 -18.30 -14.01
CA ALA A 287 4.93 -19.13 -14.17
C ALA A 287 4.42 -19.68 -12.83
N TYR A 288 5.30 -20.18 -11.97
CA TYR A 288 4.96 -20.63 -10.62
C TYR A 288 4.37 -19.48 -9.79
N LYS A 289 5.04 -18.31 -9.78
CA LYS A 289 4.58 -17.14 -9.02
C LYS A 289 3.16 -16.73 -9.36
N LYS A 290 2.91 -16.53 -10.66
CA LYS A 290 1.59 -16.12 -11.14
C LYS A 290 0.55 -17.24 -10.98
N GLY A 291 0.95 -18.50 -11.16
CA GLY A 291 0.05 -19.65 -11.09
C GLY A 291 -0.50 -19.97 -9.69
N ILE A 292 0.23 -19.67 -8.61
CA ILE A 292 -0.26 -19.89 -7.23
C ILE A 292 -1.47 -19.01 -6.91
N GLN A 293 -1.49 -17.78 -7.45
CA GLN A 293 -2.56 -16.81 -7.19
C GLN A 293 -3.87 -17.15 -7.92
N ARG A 294 -3.87 -18.16 -8.80
CA ARG A 294 -5.04 -18.54 -9.62
C ARG A 294 -6.31 -18.76 -8.79
N ASP A 295 -6.22 -19.50 -7.69
CA ASP A 295 -7.40 -19.85 -6.89
C ASP A 295 -7.98 -18.64 -6.14
N GLU A 296 -7.11 -17.71 -5.70
CA GLU A 296 -7.53 -16.45 -5.08
C GLU A 296 -8.15 -15.51 -6.11
N LEU A 297 -7.51 -15.34 -7.28
CA LEU A 297 -8.03 -14.56 -8.39
C LEU A 297 -9.36 -15.12 -8.91
N GLY A 298 -9.53 -16.44 -8.91
CA GLY A 298 -10.79 -17.09 -9.27
C GLY A 298 -11.94 -16.73 -8.33
N LYS A 299 -11.67 -16.66 -7.01
CA LYS A 299 -12.67 -16.19 -6.02
C LYS A 299 -12.99 -14.71 -6.22
N ILE A 300 -11.99 -13.87 -6.47
CA ILE A 300 -12.18 -12.43 -6.74
C ILE A 300 -13.05 -12.24 -7.98
N PHE A 301 -12.76 -12.97 -9.06
CA PHE A 301 -13.56 -12.93 -10.29
C PHE A 301 -15.02 -13.33 -10.03
N GLN A 302 -15.26 -14.43 -9.29
CA GLN A 302 -16.62 -14.86 -8.93
C GLN A 302 -17.39 -13.79 -8.14
N LEU A 303 -16.77 -13.20 -7.11
CA LEU A 303 -17.37 -12.13 -6.33
C LEU A 303 -17.74 -10.92 -7.22
N LYS A 304 -16.83 -10.50 -8.10
CA LYS A 304 -17.07 -9.39 -9.03
C LYS A 304 -18.16 -9.70 -10.06
N GLN A 305 -18.21 -10.94 -10.54
CA GLN A 305 -19.25 -11.41 -11.45
C GLN A 305 -20.62 -11.44 -10.78
N GLU A 306 -20.70 -11.85 -9.50
CA GLU A 306 -21.92 -11.78 -8.70
C GLU A 306 -22.37 -10.33 -8.47
N GLU A 307 -21.45 -9.41 -8.13
CA GLU A 307 -21.73 -7.97 -8.00
C GLU A 307 -22.34 -7.40 -9.30
N TYR A 308 -21.74 -7.72 -10.45
CA TYR A 308 -22.24 -7.30 -11.77
C TYR A 308 -23.62 -7.89 -12.09
N THR A 309 -23.81 -9.18 -11.84
CA THR A 309 -25.07 -9.89 -12.17
C THR A 309 -26.22 -9.44 -11.27
N ASN A 310 -25.94 -9.21 -9.99
CA ASN A 310 -26.91 -8.69 -9.03
C ASN A 310 -27.32 -7.25 -9.36
N PHE A 311 -26.49 -6.49 -10.08
CA PHE A 311 -26.81 -5.13 -10.50
C PHE A 311 -27.82 -5.08 -11.66
N HIS A 312 -29.11 -5.04 -11.32
CA HIS A 312 -30.20 -4.99 -12.29
C HIS A 312 -30.44 -3.57 -12.79
N LEU A 313 -30.19 -3.34 -14.08
CA LEU A 313 -30.52 -2.08 -14.76
C LEU A 313 -31.34 -2.42 -16.02
N HIS A 314 -32.64 -2.20 -15.95
CA HIS A 314 -33.54 -2.27 -17.09
C HIS A 314 -33.38 -0.99 -17.92
N ILE A 315 -32.61 -1.07 -19.01
CA ILE A 315 -32.54 -0.01 -20.02
C ILE A 315 -33.65 -0.30 -21.04
N ASP A 316 -34.65 0.57 -21.13
CA ASP A 316 -35.59 0.53 -22.25
C ASP A 316 -34.81 0.64 -23.57
N GLU A 317 -35.12 -0.18 -24.57
CA GLU A 317 -34.40 -0.15 -25.85
C GLU A 317 -34.42 1.24 -26.52
N LYS A 318 -35.42 2.06 -26.20
CA LYS A 318 -35.55 3.46 -26.63
C LYS A 318 -34.44 4.38 -26.08
N LEU A 319 -33.82 4.02 -24.94
CA LEU A 319 -32.75 4.79 -24.30
C LEU A 319 -31.34 4.38 -24.78
N ARG A 320 -31.20 3.21 -25.41
CA ARG A 320 -29.92 2.71 -25.95
C ARG A 320 -29.19 3.72 -26.87
N PRO A 321 -29.82 4.33 -27.90
CA PRO A 321 -29.14 5.29 -28.77
C PRO A 321 -28.71 6.57 -28.03
N PHE A 322 -29.40 6.92 -26.95
CA PHE A 322 -29.04 8.05 -26.12
C PHE A 322 -27.82 7.75 -25.24
N PHE A 323 -27.73 6.55 -24.65
CA PHE A 323 -26.54 6.12 -23.93
C PHE A 323 -25.31 5.98 -24.84
N GLN A 324 -25.48 5.47 -26.07
CA GLN A 324 -24.38 5.44 -27.06
C GLN A 324 -23.83 6.83 -27.36
N LYS A 325 -24.71 7.83 -27.56
CA LYS A 325 -24.30 9.23 -27.74
C LYS A 325 -23.62 9.82 -26.50
N LEU A 326 -24.02 9.40 -25.29
CA LEU A 326 -23.34 9.80 -24.06
C LEU A 326 -21.91 9.25 -23.99
N GLU A 327 -21.70 8.01 -24.43
CA GLU A 327 -20.36 7.43 -24.52
C GLU A 327 -19.49 8.13 -25.56
N GLU A 328 -20.04 8.43 -26.74
CA GLU A 328 -19.35 9.26 -27.75
C GLU A 328 -18.97 10.63 -27.19
N LEU A 329 -19.87 11.28 -26.45
CA LEU A 329 -19.60 12.56 -25.82
C LEU A 329 -18.43 12.47 -24.83
N GLU A 330 -18.36 11.42 -24.04
CA GLU A 330 -17.26 11.25 -23.09
C GLU A 330 -15.92 10.94 -23.75
N LEU A 331 -15.93 10.22 -24.87
CA LEU A 331 -14.71 10.01 -25.66
C LEU A 331 -14.19 11.35 -26.18
N VAL A 332 -15.06 12.17 -26.77
CA VAL A 332 -14.71 13.52 -27.23
C VAL A 332 -14.22 14.39 -26.08
N GLU A 333 -14.86 14.32 -24.90
CA GLU A 333 -14.41 15.08 -23.72
C GLU A 333 -13.04 14.60 -23.20
N ARG A 334 -12.72 13.30 -23.26
CA ARG A 334 -11.40 12.77 -22.91
C ARG A 334 -10.32 13.20 -23.90
N GLU A 335 -10.62 13.14 -25.19
CA GLU A 335 -9.70 13.64 -26.23
C GLU A 335 -9.44 15.14 -26.07
N MET A 336 -10.48 15.92 -25.74
CA MET A 336 -10.30 17.34 -25.41
C MET A 336 -9.44 17.53 -24.16
N GLN A 337 -9.67 16.74 -23.10
CA GLN A 337 -8.90 16.82 -21.87
C GLN A 337 -7.42 16.58 -22.11
N ALA A 338 -7.06 15.56 -22.89
CA ALA A 338 -5.66 15.26 -23.21
C ALA A 338 -4.93 16.44 -23.89
N LEU A 339 -5.65 17.29 -24.63
CA LEU A 339 -5.09 18.51 -25.24
C LEU A 339 -5.05 19.71 -24.27
N ILE A 340 -5.93 19.73 -23.27
CA ILE A 340 -6.05 20.84 -22.31
C ILE A 340 -5.13 20.65 -21.10
N THR A 341 -4.83 19.40 -20.70
CA THR A 341 -4.05 19.06 -19.50
C THR A 341 -2.57 19.44 -19.57
N HIS A 342 -2.12 20.08 -20.65
CA HIS A 342 -0.77 20.62 -20.74
C HIS A 342 -0.48 21.65 -19.65
N PRO A 343 0.62 21.50 -18.87
CA PRO A 343 0.90 22.39 -17.74
C PRO A 343 0.99 23.87 -18.11
N GLU A 344 1.55 24.20 -19.27
CA GLU A 344 1.69 25.59 -19.75
C GLU A 344 0.33 26.29 -19.92
N ALA A 345 -0.66 25.55 -20.39
CA ALA A 345 -2.00 26.08 -20.63
C ALA A 345 -2.82 26.10 -19.34
N MET A 346 -2.76 25.05 -18.52
CA MET A 346 -3.66 24.87 -17.37
C MET A 346 -3.19 25.57 -16.08
N VAL A 347 -1.89 25.55 -15.77
CA VAL A 347 -1.34 26.08 -14.50
C VAL A 347 -1.67 27.55 -14.24
N PRO A 348 -1.63 28.49 -15.22
CA PRO A 348 -1.98 29.89 -14.99
C PRO A 348 -3.44 30.09 -14.51
N PHE A 349 -4.30 29.13 -14.83
CA PHE A 349 -5.71 29.11 -14.45
C PHE A 349 -5.94 28.31 -13.17
N MET A 350 -4.93 27.83 -12.45
CA MET A 350 -5.12 27.07 -11.21
C MET A 350 -4.84 27.92 -9.97
N VAL A 351 -5.66 28.95 -9.79
CA VAL A 351 -5.54 29.91 -8.67
C VAL A 351 -6.24 29.36 -7.41
N PRO A 352 -5.70 29.59 -6.20
CA PRO A 352 -6.39 29.29 -4.95
C PRO A 352 -7.82 29.83 -4.91
N GLY A 353 -8.75 29.00 -4.46
CA GLY A 353 -10.18 29.26 -4.39
C GLY A 353 -10.94 28.87 -5.65
N ARG A 354 -10.27 28.52 -6.74
CA ARG A 354 -10.96 28.17 -7.99
C ARG A 354 -11.79 26.90 -7.84
N LEU A 355 -13.00 26.94 -8.39
CA LEU A 355 -13.89 25.79 -8.45
C LEU A 355 -13.57 24.95 -9.69
N VAL A 356 -13.19 23.69 -9.47
CA VAL A 356 -12.77 22.72 -10.50
C VAL A 356 -13.55 21.43 -10.37
N GLU A 357 -13.87 20.78 -11.48
CA GLU A 357 -14.54 19.47 -11.48
C GLU A 357 -13.47 18.37 -11.49
N VAL A 358 -13.45 17.50 -10.49
CA VAL A 358 -12.41 16.45 -10.32
C VAL A 358 -13.00 15.06 -10.55
N ALA A 359 -12.29 14.26 -11.33
CA ALA A 359 -12.58 12.84 -11.57
C ALA A 359 -11.26 12.05 -11.66
N SER A 360 -11.20 10.86 -11.07
CA SER A 360 -10.01 10.02 -11.10
C SER A 360 -10.41 8.57 -11.35
N ASN A 361 -9.77 7.89 -12.32
CA ASN A 361 -9.90 6.44 -12.56
C ASN A 361 -11.34 5.89 -12.46
N MET A 362 -12.31 6.59 -13.08
CA MET A 362 -13.76 6.31 -13.10
C MET A 362 -14.60 6.85 -11.92
N ASP A 363 -13.99 7.31 -10.84
CA ASP A 363 -14.69 7.94 -9.73
C ASP A 363 -14.86 9.44 -9.94
N TYR A 364 -16.10 9.89 -9.74
CA TYR A 364 -16.49 11.28 -9.90
C TYR A 364 -16.62 11.97 -8.54
N PHE A 365 -15.70 12.89 -8.25
CA PHE A 365 -15.67 13.65 -6.99
C PHE A 365 -16.37 15.01 -7.11
N GLY A 366 -16.82 15.39 -8.32
CA GLY A 366 -17.55 16.61 -8.62
C GLY A 366 -16.76 17.88 -8.37
N PHE A 367 -17.47 18.96 -8.02
CA PHE A 367 -16.84 20.27 -7.85
C PHE A 367 -16.02 20.39 -6.56
N CYS A 368 -14.72 20.59 -6.71
CA CYS A 368 -13.74 20.76 -5.65
C CYS A 368 -13.18 22.20 -5.68
N VAL A 369 -12.64 22.66 -4.55
CA VAL A 369 -11.99 23.97 -4.44
C VAL A 369 -10.49 23.79 -4.40
N VAL A 370 -9.76 24.45 -5.30
CA VAL A 370 -8.30 24.48 -5.31
C VAL A 370 -7.79 25.27 -4.11
N LEU A 371 -6.85 24.74 -3.34
CA LEU A 371 -6.29 25.40 -2.18
C LEU A 371 -4.87 25.89 -2.44
N GLU A 372 -4.00 24.96 -2.84
CA GLU A 372 -2.57 25.19 -2.97
C GLU A 372 -2.02 24.42 -4.19
N MET A 373 -0.93 24.90 -4.78
CA MET A 373 -0.20 24.23 -5.85
C MET A 373 1.21 23.91 -5.36
N LYS A 374 1.70 22.71 -5.66
CA LYS A 374 3.08 22.29 -5.44
C LYS A 374 3.68 21.84 -6.79
N LYS A 375 4.86 22.36 -7.10
CA LYS A 375 5.67 21.93 -8.24
C LYS A 375 6.79 21.02 -7.72
N ILE A 376 6.96 19.86 -8.33
CA ILE A 376 8.05 18.93 -8.06
C ILE A 376 8.87 18.79 -9.35
N GLU A 377 10.17 19.03 -9.28
CA GLU A 377 11.08 18.92 -10.42
C GLU A 377 11.91 17.65 -10.27
N ASN A 378 11.74 16.69 -11.18
CA ASN A 378 12.53 15.46 -11.27
C ASN A 378 13.16 15.40 -12.66
N ASP A 379 14.49 15.24 -12.76
CA ASP A 379 15.30 14.96 -13.97
C ASP A 379 14.61 15.24 -15.32
N ASN A 380 14.40 16.53 -15.62
CA ASN A 380 13.82 17.11 -16.85
C ASN A 380 12.28 17.06 -17.04
N LYS A 381 11.48 16.64 -16.06
CA LYS A 381 10.02 16.79 -16.06
C LYS A 381 9.53 17.51 -14.79
N ALA A 382 8.82 18.61 -14.99
CA ALA A 382 8.12 19.30 -13.91
C ALA A 382 6.71 18.70 -13.74
N GLU A 383 6.46 18.07 -12.59
CA GLU A 383 5.14 17.58 -12.21
C GLU A 383 4.43 18.60 -11.31
N PHE A 384 3.15 18.84 -11.59
CA PHE A 384 2.32 19.77 -10.85
C PHE A 384 1.25 19.02 -10.06
N PHE A 385 1.19 19.28 -8.76
CA PHE A 385 0.20 18.73 -7.85
C PHE A 385 -0.64 19.86 -7.26
N PHE A 386 -1.96 19.67 -7.25
CA PHE A 386 -2.91 20.62 -6.68
C PHE A 386 -3.56 20.02 -5.45
N LYS A 387 -3.48 20.74 -4.34
CA LYS A 387 -4.21 20.39 -3.14
C LYS A 387 -5.63 20.91 -3.30
N VAL A 388 -6.61 20.00 -3.30
CA VAL A 388 -8.03 20.32 -3.47
C VAL A 388 -8.83 19.93 -2.24
N ALA A 389 -9.80 20.77 -1.87
CA ALA A 389 -10.83 20.42 -0.91
C ALA A 389 -11.91 19.60 -1.64
N MET A 390 -11.94 18.31 -1.34
CA MET A 390 -12.76 17.31 -2.02
C MET A 390 -13.88 16.84 -1.08
N PRO A 391 -15.15 16.87 -1.51
CA PRO A 391 -16.23 16.29 -0.73
C PRO A 391 -16.24 14.77 -0.86
N ILE A 392 -16.34 14.09 0.27
CA ILE A 392 -16.41 12.65 0.37
C ILE A 392 -17.62 12.21 1.20
N ALA A 393 -18.06 10.98 1.02
CA ALA A 393 -19.07 10.40 1.89
C ALA A 393 -18.48 10.17 3.28
N LYS A 394 -19.15 10.68 4.33
CA LYS A 394 -18.71 10.47 5.71
C LYS A 394 -18.92 9.01 6.10
N ALA A 395 -17.83 8.33 6.47
CA ALA A 395 -17.87 6.98 7.02
C ALA A 395 -18.72 6.94 8.31
N PRO A 396 -19.54 5.91 8.55
CA PRO A 396 -20.08 5.64 9.87
C PRO A 396 -18.93 5.53 10.87
N GLU A 397 -19.07 6.07 12.09
CA GLU A 397 -18.00 6.08 13.12
C GLU A 397 -17.47 4.68 13.50
N CYS A 398 -18.16 3.62 13.07
CA CYS A 398 -17.86 2.21 13.28
C CYS A 398 -17.19 1.49 12.10
N VAL A 399 -16.91 2.17 10.97
CA VAL A 399 -16.24 1.56 9.80
C VAL A 399 -14.89 2.23 9.57
N GLN A 400 -13.80 1.49 9.73
CA GLN A 400 -12.49 1.91 9.24
C GLN A 400 -12.54 1.91 7.71
N VAL A 401 -12.80 3.08 7.13
CA VAL A 401 -12.85 3.24 5.68
C VAL A 401 -11.42 3.40 5.16
N THR A 402 -10.89 2.33 4.56
CA THR A 402 -9.57 2.28 3.92
C THR A 402 -9.55 2.92 2.53
N GLU A 403 -10.71 3.22 1.95
CA GLU A 403 -10.86 3.74 0.58
C GLU A 403 -11.69 5.02 0.55
N ILE A 404 -11.24 6.05 -0.17
CA ILE A 404 -11.97 7.31 -0.29
C ILE A 404 -13.24 7.10 -1.11
N ILE A 405 -14.40 7.09 -0.45
CA ILE A 405 -15.70 6.94 -1.12
C ILE A 405 -16.16 8.32 -1.64
N PRO A 406 -16.37 8.48 -2.97
CA PRO A 406 -16.83 9.76 -3.53
C PRO A 406 -18.18 10.19 -2.94
N TYR A 407 -18.31 11.49 -2.68
CA TYR A 407 -19.59 12.04 -2.23
C TYR A 407 -20.68 11.95 -3.31
N ASP A 408 -21.89 11.58 -2.92
CA ASP A 408 -23.03 11.58 -3.81
C ASP A 408 -23.54 13.01 -4.05
N TRP A 409 -23.16 13.60 -5.19
CA TRP A 409 -23.59 14.93 -5.60
C TRP A 409 -25.11 15.08 -5.85
N PHE A 410 -25.87 13.98 -5.83
CA PHE A 410 -27.30 13.96 -6.15
C PHE A 410 -28.19 13.63 -4.96
N LYS A 411 -27.68 12.96 -3.93
CA LYS A 411 -28.39 12.68 -2.67
C LYS A 411 -27.58 13.20 -1.48
N ASP A 412 -28.15 14.17 -0.76
CA ASP A 412 -27.58 14.60 0.52
C ASP A 412 -28.11 13.71 1.63
N ASP A 413 -27.36 12.66 1.95
CA ASP A 413 -27.70 11.82 3.11
C ASP A 413 -27.28 12.50 4.43
N GLY A 414 -26.85 13.76 4.39
CA GLY A 414 -26.29 14.49 5.54
C GLY A 414 -24.83 14.14 5.82
N ASN A 415 -24.37 13.00 5.32
CA ASN A 415 -23.04 12.40 5.53
C ASN A 415 -22.01 12.93 4.54
N VAL A 416 -21.68 14.21 4.63
CA VAL A 416 -20.60 14.84 3.85
C VAL A 416 -19.45 15.18 4.77
N ASP A 417 -18.24 14.80 4.38
CA ASP A 417 -17.02 15.33 4.98
C ASP A 417 -16.10 15.87 3.88
N ILE A 418 -15.05 16.59 4.27
CA ILE A 418 -14.09 17.20 3.36
C ILE A 418 -12.70 16.67 3.65
N VAL A 419 -12.11 16.09 2.62
CA VAL A 419 -10.73 15.64 2.62
C VAL A 419 -9.90 16.57 1.75
N LEU A 420 -8.67 16.81 2.20
CA LEU A 420 -7.67 17.54 1.45
C LEU A 420 -6.80 16.53 0.72
N ALA A 421 -6.94 16.45 -0.60
CA ALA A 421 -6.20 15.51 -1.44
C ALA A 421 -5.29 16.25 -2.41
N TRP A 422 -4.12 15.69 -2.70
CA TRP A 422 -3.27 16.13 -3.80
C TRP A 422 -3.69 15.42 -5.07
N VAL A 423 -4.06 16.20 -6.09
CA VAL A 423 -4.49 15.68 -7.40
C VAL A 423 -3.54 16.12 -8.50
N LYS A 424 -3.33 15.24 -9.48
CA LYS A 424 -2.59 15.55 -10.71
C LYS A 424 -3.47 16.35 -11.68
N LEU A 425 -2.83 16.98 -12.67
CA LEU A 425 -3.51 17.71 -13.75
C LEU A 425 -4.56 16.83 -14.46
N ASP A 426 -4.25 15.55 -14.68
CA ASP A 426 -5.11 14.61 -15.39
C ASP A 426 -6.45 14.34 -14.67
N CYS A 427 -6.51 14.57 -13.36
CA CYS A 427 -7.72 14.38 -12.58
C CYS A 427 -8.72 15.55 -12.71
N ILE A 428 -8.32 16.66 -13.35
CA ILE A 428 -9.15 17.86 -13.46
C ILE A 428 -9.94 17.79 -14.78
N ARG A 429 -11.25 17.59 -14.66
CA ARG A 429 -12.17 17.46 -15.80
C ARG A 429 -12.56 18.81 -16.39
N LYS A 430 -12.84 19.81 -15.54
CA LYS A 430 -13.23 21.16 -15.96
C LYS A 430 -12.76 22.22 -14.98
N MET A 431 -12.51 23.42 -15.50
CA MET A 431 -12.20 24.60 -14.71
C MET A 431 -13.28 25.67 -14.92
N THR A 432 -13.76 26.25 -13.82
CA THR A 432 -14.70 27.37 -13.89
C THR A 432 -13.97 28.70 -13.73
N LYS A 433 -14.60 29.79 -14.18
CA LYS A 433 -14.14 31.17 -13.94
C LYS A 433 -14.36 31.62 -12.48
N LEU A 434 -15.00 30.81 -11.65
CA LEU A 434 -15.34 31.15 -10.28
C LEU A 434 -14.18 30.85 -9.32
N ALA A 435 -13.78 31.85 -8.55
CA ALA A 435 -12.89 31.72 -7.41
C ALA A 435 -13.65 32.04 -6.12
N LEU A 436 -13.86 31.02 -5.30
CA LEU A 436 -14.56 31.10 -4.03
C LEU A 436 -13.61 31.52 -2.92
N ARG A 437 -14.12 32.28 -1.95
CA ARG A 437 -13.41 32.52 -0.69
C ARG A 437 -13.55 31.28 0.18
N PHE A 438 -12.44 30.81 0.73
CA PHE A 438 -12.39 29.64 1.59
C PHE A 438 -11.68 29.94 2.92
N PRO A 439 -11.92 29.12 3.97
CA PRO A 439 -11.23 29.29 5.25
C PRO A 439 -9.71 29.09 5.14
N PRO A 440 -8.90 29.81 5.93
CA PRO A 440 -7.44 29.71 5.86
C PRO A 440 -6.89 28.39 6.43
N SER A 441 -7.64 27.70 7.28
CA SER A 441 -7.25 26.44 7.92
C SER A 441 -8.39 25.43 7.84
N PHE A 442 -8.05 24.14 7.72
CA PHE A 442 -9.00 23.03 7.76
C PHE A 442 -8.73 22.11 8.96
N ARG A 443 -7.98 22.60 9.97
CA ARG A 443 -7.72 21.84 11.21
C ARG A 443 -8.92 21.87 12.15
N GLU A 444 -9.60 23.01 12.22
CA GLU A 444 -10.77 23.18 13.08
C GLU A 444 -12.04 22.67 12.41
N LYS A 445 -12.89 22.00 13.19
CA LYS A 445 -14.20 21.51 12.72
C LYS A 445 -15.07 22.63 12.13
N LYS A 446 -15.03 23.82 12.74
CA LYS A 446 -15.79 25.01 12.29
C LYS A 446 -15.46 25.41 10.86
N ASP A 447 -14.20 25.32 10.45
CA ASP A 447 -13.78 25.71 9.10
C ASP A 447 -14.09 24.62 8.07
N ARG A 448 -14.00 23.35 8.46
CA ARG A 448 -14.52 22.23 7.63
C ARG A 448 -16.02 22.38 7.39
N ASP A 449 -16.80 22.70 8.44
CA ASP A 449 -18.24 22.90 8.33
C ASP A 449 -18.60 24.06 7.37
N LYS A 450 -17.83 25.16 7.39
CA LYS A 450 -18.01 26.25 6.42
C LYS A 450 -17.76 25.79 4.98
N MET A 451 -16.71 24.99 4.75
CA MET A 451 -16.46 24.48 3.41
C MET A 451 -17.53 23.47 2.98
N ILE A 452 -18.07 22.65 3.89
CA ILE A 452 -19.21 21.77 3.61
C ILE A 452 -20.42 22.60 3.16
N GLN A 453 -20.69 23.72 3.81
CA GLN A 453 -21.76 24.64 3.40
C GLN A 453 -21.52 25.22 2.00
N ILE A 454 -20.28 25.60 1.67
CA ILE A 454 -19.92 26.09 0.33
C ILE A 454 -20.17 25.01 -0.72
N VAL A 455 -19.69 23.79 -0.49
CA VAL A 455 -19.89 22.67 -1.42
C VAL A 455 -21.38 22.34 -1.59
N ARG A 456 -22.15 22.30 -0.49
CA ARG A 456 -23.60 22.11 -0.53
C ARG A 456 -24.30 23.19 -1.35
N TYR A 457 -23.93 24.45 -1.14
CA TYR A 457 -24.46 25.57 -1.91
C TYR A 457 -24.14 25.43 -3.41
N VAL A 458 -22.89 25.08 -3.75
CA VAL A 458 -22.49 24.84 -5.15
C VAL A 458 -23.29 23.69 -5.75
N ARG A 459 -23.48 22.60 -5.01
CA ARG A 459 -24.27 21.44 -5.42
C ARG A 459 -25.74 21.82 -5.65
N ASP A 460 -26.38 22.46 -4.68
CA ASP A 460 -27.81 22.76 -4.72
C ASP A 460 -28.16 23.67 -5.89
N ASN A 461 -27.36 24.70 -6.10
CA ASN A 461 -27.53 25.58 -7.25
C ASN A 461 -27.26 24.88 -8.58
N HIS A 462 -26.25 24.02 -8.63
CA HIS A 462 -26.00 23.20 -9.81
C HIS A 462 -27.20 22.30 -10.12
N ARG A 463 -27.83 21.67 -9.11
CA ARG A 463 -29.03 20.84 -9.30
C ARG A 463 -30.24 21.62 -9.79
N VAL A 464 -30.39 22.88 -9.39
CA VAL A 464 -31.48 23.76 -9.83
C VAL A 464 -31.23 24.32 -11.24
N GLY A 465 -30.11 23.95 -11.88
CA GLY A 465 -29.80 24.31 -13.27
C GLY A 465 -28.92 25.54 -13.43
N GLN A 466 -28.32 26.04 -12.33
CA GLN A 466 -27.34 27.12 -12.42
C GLN A 466 -26.08 26.61 -13.13
N LYS A 467 -25.78 27.19 -14.28
CA LYS A 467 -24.53 26.92 -15.01
C LYS A 467 -23.42 27.80 -14.48
N TYR A 468 -22.29 27.19 -14.11
CA TYR A 468 -21.08 27.91 -13.79
C TYR A 468 -20.30 28.22 -15.07
N PRO A 469 -19.83 29.46 -15.27
CA PRO A 469 -19.07 29.81 -16.47
C PRO A 469 -17.77 29.02 -16.52
N GLU A 470 -17.62 28.18 -17.54
CA GLU A 470 -16.42 27.38 -17.80
C GLU A 470 -15.34 28.25 -18.45
N ILE A 471 -14.07 27.93 -18.20
CA ILE A 471 -12.94 28.52 -18.91
C ILE A 471 -12.87 27.87 -20.29
N HIS A 472 -12.96 28.68 -21.34
CA HIS A 472 -12.96 28.21 -22.71
C HIS A 472 -11.53 27.93 -23.20
N PRO A 473 -11.23 26.71 -23.71
CA PRO A 473 -9.87 26.36 -24.15
C PRO A 473 -9.29 27.23 -25.27
N ILE A 474 -10.14 27.75 -26.17
CA ILE A 474 -9.71 28.60 -27.28
C ILE A 474 -9.74 30.08 -26.84
N ASP A 475 -10.92 30.62 -26.55
CA ASP A 475 -11.10 32.03 -26.18
C ASP A 475 -10.34 32.48 -24.92
N ASP A 476 -10.32 31.68 -23.85
CA ASP A 476 -9.66 32.08 -22.59
C ASP A 476 -8.22 31.54 -22.50
N MET A 477 -8.00 30.24 -22.79
CA MET A 477 -6.68 29.61 -22.66
C MET A 477 -5.78 29.77 -23.90
N GLN A 478 -6.31 30.31 -25.00
CA GLN A 478 -5.56 30.60 -26.24
C GLN A 478 -4.84 29.38 -26.86
N ILE A 479 -5.40 28.18 -26.71
CA ILE A 479 -4.85 26.96 -27.31
C ILE A 479 -5.10 26.97 -28.83
N LYS A 480 -4.03 27.01 -29.63
CA LYS A 480 -4.08 27.14 -31.10
C LYS A 480 -4.02 25.78 -31.82
N ASP A 481 -4.81 24.81 -31.38
CA ASP A 481 -4.89 23.50 -32.03
C ASP A 481 -6.15 23.40 -32.93
N PRO A 482 -6.00 23.14 -34.25
CA PRO A 482 -7.14 22.94 -35.15
C PRO A 482 -8.01 21.73 -34.79
N ASN A 483 -7.44 20.69 -34.15
CA ASN A 483 -8.19 19.51 -33.71
C ASN A 483 -9.12 19.85 -32.53
N LEU A 484 -8.66 20.70 -31.60
CA LEU A 484 -9.46 21.14 -30.46
C LEU A 484 -10.76 21.84 -30.90
N LYS A 485 -10.70 22.66 -31.95
CA LYS A 485 -11.89 23.30 -32.51
C LYS A 485 -12.89 22.27 -33.05
N ARG A 486 -12.42 21.26 -33.79
CA ARG A 486 -13.26 20.16 -34.30
C ARG A 486 -13.93 19.38 -33.16
N LEU A 487 -13.20 19.13 -32.08
CA LEU A 487 -13.73 18.42 -30.91
C LEU A 487 -14.79 19.26 -30.16
N ILE A 488 -14.60 20.57 -30.03
CA ILE A 488 -15.60 21.48 -29.45
C ILE A 488 -16.88 21.49 -30.30
N ASP A 489 -16.76 21.65 -31.61
CA ASP A 489 -17.91 21.63 -32.53
C ASP A 489 -18.65 20.28 -32.44
N ARG A 490 -17.91 19.16 -32.40
CA ARG A 490 -18.49 17.81 -32.24
C ARG A 490 -19.21 17.66 -30.90
N LYS A 491 -18.61 18.15 -29.80
CA LYS A 491 -19.21 18.16 -28.46
C LYS A 491 -20.53 18.92 -28.44
N GLU A 492 -20.60 20.08 -29.10
CA GLU A 492 -21.83 20.87 -29.19
C GLU A 492 -22.90 20.17 -30.03
N GLN A 493 -22.53 19.59 -31.17
CA GLN A 493 -23.45 18.79 -32.00
C GLN A 493 -24.05 17.62 -31.23
N LEU A 494 -23.23 16.86 -30.50
CA LEU A 494 -23.68 15.73 -29.67
C LEU A 494 -24.63 16.21 -28.56
N LYS A 495 -24.34 17.34 -27.90
CA LYS A 495 -25.23 17.92 -26.89
C LYS A 495 -26.58 18.34 -27.46
N THR A 496 -26.61 18.94 -28.65
CA THR A 496 -27.85 19.34 -29.34
C THR A 496 -28.68 18.11 -29.71
N GLN A 497 -28.06 17.11 -30.31
CA GLN A 497 -28.72 15.85 -30.68
C GLN A 497 -29.28 15.08 -29.47
N MET A 498 -28.62 15.17 -28.31
CA MET A 498 -29.11 14.58 -27.07
C MET A 498 -30.28 15.38 -26.48
N GLY A 499 -30.31 16.71 -26.65
CA GLY A 499 -31.45 17.54 -26.24
C GLY A 499 -32.71 17.33 -27.10
N GLU A 500 -32.52 17.01 -28.39
CA GLU A 500 -33.61 16.68 -29.33
C GLU A 500 -34.14 15.26 -29.15
N SER A 501 -33.33 14.35 -28.60
CA SER A 501 -33.75 12.98 -28.30
C SER A 501 -34.79 13.02 -27.17
N GLY A 502 -36.07 12.81 -27.50
CA GLY A 502 -37.26 12.97 -26.64
C GLY A 502 -37.36 12.12 -25.36
N VAL A 503 -36.24 11.65 -24.81
CA VAL A 503 -36.07 11.14 -23.45
C VAL A 503 -36.28 12.27 -22.41
N VAL A 504 -36.11 13.51 -22.86
CA VAL A 504 -36.32 14.76 -22.11
C VAL A 504 -37.82 15.07 -22.00
N GLY A 505 -38.52 14.35 -21.12
CA GLY A 505 -39.96 14.54 -20.91
C GLY A 505 -40.62 13.61 -19.89
N LEU A 506 -39.89 12.61 -19.37
CA LEU A 506 -40.44 11.65 -18.39
C LEU A 506 -40.82 12.30 -17.05
N GLY A 507 -40.26 13.48 -16.72
CA GLY A 507 -40.56 14.26 -15.52
C GLY A 507 -41.47 15.47 -15.71
N GLY A 508 -42.14 15.65 -16.87
CA GLY A 508 -43.09 16.76 -17.08
C GLY A 508 -42.49 18.19 -17.08
N GLY A 509 -41.16 18.32 -17.13
CA GLY A 509 -40.43 19.59 -17.19
C GLY A 509 -39.91 19.92 -18.59
N ARG A 510 -39.88 21.22 -18.93
CA ARG A 510 -39.52 21.79 -20.24
C ARG A 510 -38.27 21.15 -20.87
N GLN A 511 -38.30 20.96 -22.20
CA GLN A 511 -37.23 20.46 -23.11
C GLN A 511 -35.81 21.03 -22.89
N ALA A 512 -35.62 22.08 -22.10
CA ALA A 512 -34.38 22.86 -22.04
C ALA A 512 -33.34 22.42 -20.98
N LEU A 513 -33.66 21.49 -20.06
CA LEU A 513 -32.79 21.19 -18.90
C LEU A 513 -32.62 19.68 -18.61
N TRP A 514 -32.54 18.84 -19.63
CA TRP A 514 -32.32 17.39 -19.47
C TRP A 514 -31.11 17.02 -18.61
N GLN A 515 -30.06 17.85 -18.61
CA GLN A 515 -28.85 17.68 -17.80
C GLN A 515 -29.13 17.70 -16.28
N PHE A 516 -30.29 18.21 -15.87
CA PHE A 516 -30.68 18.40 -14.47
C PHE A 516 -31.91 17.57 -14.08
N ASP A 517 -32.45 16.75 -15.00
CA ASP A 517 -33.58 15.87 -14.68
C ASP A 517 -33.13 14.79 -13.67
N PRO A 518 -33.73 14.72 -12.46
CA PRO A 518 -33.34 13.76 -11.43
C PRO A 518 -33.42 12.30 -11.88
N VAL A 519 -34.40 11.96 -12.71
CA VAL A 519 -34.61 10.60 -13.23
C VAL A 519 -33.50 10.25 -14.21
N TYR A 520 -33.13 11.18 -15.09
CA TYR A 520 -32.01 11.02 -16.02
C TYR A 520 -30.68 10.87 -15.28
N LEU A 521 -30.42 11.70 -14.27
CA LEU A 521 -29.18 11.65 -13.49
C LEU A 521 -29.05 10.32 -12.73
N GLU A 522 -30.14 9.78 -12.20
CA GLU A 522 -30.14 8.46 -11.57
C GLU A 522 -29.89 7.33 -12.58
N LEU A 523 -30.53 7.38 -13.76
CA LEU A 523 -30.30 6.41 -14.83
C LEU A 523 -28.86 6.46 -15.36
N LYS A 524 -28.32 7.67 -15.57
CA LYS A 524 -26.92 7.89 -15.95
C LYS A 524 -25.98 7.30 -14.91
N ARG A 525 -26.22 7.55 -13.62
CA ARG A 525 -25.41 6.98 -12.53
C ARG A 525 -25.44 5.46 -12.54
N LYS A 526 -26.61 4.85 -12.57
CA LYS A 526 -26.74 3.38 -12.59
C LYS A 526 -26.02 2.80 -13.81
N PHE A 527 -26.11 3.45 -14.97
CA PHE A 527 -25.42 3.03 -16.19
C PHE A 527 -23.89 3.00 -16.00
N TRP A 528 -23.32 4.07 -15.42
CA TRP A 528 -21.88 4.14 -15.14
C TRP A 528 -21.42 3.14 -14.09
N ILE A 529 -22.20 2.93 -13.02
CA ILE A 529 -21.90 1.88 -12.02
C ILE A 529 -21.85 0.52 -12.70
N LYS A 530 -22.85 0.19 -13.54
CA LYS A 530 -22.88 -1.07 -14.27
C LYS A 530 -21.68 -1.23 -15.21
N LYS A 531 -21.29 -0.16 -15.89
CA LYS A 531 -20.13 -0.16 -16.78
C LYS A 531 -18.80 -0.33 -16.03
N ARG A 532 -18.66 0.33 -14.87
CA ARG A 532 -17.50 0.17 -14.00
C ARG A 532 -17.39 -1.27 -13.50
N LEU A 533 -18.50 -1.85 -13.03
CA LEU A 533 -18.56 -3.26 -12.63
C LEU A 533 -18.21 -4.19 -13.80
N ALA A 534 -18.65 -3.90 -15.02
CA ALA A 534 -18.27 -4.68 -16.19
C ALA A 534 -16.76 -4.63 -16.45
N GLN A 535 -16.14 -3.45 -16.38
CA GLN A 535 -14.70 -3.29 -16.52
C GLN A 535 -13.92 -4.01 -15.40
N GLU A 536 -14.37 -3.91 -14.15
CA GLU A 536 -13.74 -4.65 -13.04
C GLU A 536 -13.80 -6.17 -13.26
N VAL A 537 -14.89 -6.68 -13.84
CA VAL A 537 -15.02 -8.09 -14.23
C VAL A 537 -14.08 -8.45 -15.39
N ASP A 538 -13.98 -7.60 -16.40
CA ASP A 538 -13.07 -7.80 -17.54
C ASP A 538 -11.61 -7.81 -17.08
N ASP A 539 -11.19 -6.83 -16.27
CA ASP A 539 -9.85 -6.74 -15.69
C ASP A 539 -9.53 -7.95 -14.79
N ALA A 540 -10.49 -8.40 -13.99
CA ALA A 540 -10.35 -9.61 -13.18
C ALA A 540 -10.25 -10.87 -14.06
N CYS A 541 -10.97 -10.91 -15.18
CA CYS A 541 -10.92 -12.00 -16.16
C CYS A 541 -9.55 -12.06 -16.84
N GLU A 542 -8.99 -10.92 -17.26
CA GLU A 542 -7.65 -10.87 -17.85
C GLU A 542 -6.58 -11.34 -16.88
N LYS A 543 -6.62 -10.87 -15.63
CA LYS A 543 -5.70 -11.33 -14.57
C LYS A 543 -5.83 -12.82 -14.30
N LEU A 544 -7.04 -13.35 -14.30
CA LEU A 544 -7.28 -14.79 -14.12
C LEU A 544 -6.73 -15.60 -15.29
N LYS A 545 -6.92 -15.15 -16.54
CA LYS A 545 -6.35 -15.80 -17.73
C LYS A 545 -4.83 -15.85 -17.68
N GLU A 546 -4.19 -14.73 -17.33
CA GLU A 546 -2.73 -14.70 -17.17
C GLU A 546 -2.25 -15.71 -16.11
N ALA A 547 -2.97 -15.81 -14.99
CA ALA A 547 -2.66 -16.77 -13.93
C ALA A 547 -2.90 -18.23 -14.37
N GLU A 548 -3.94 -18.49 -15.16
CA GLU A 548 -4.21 -19.82 -15.73
C GLU A 548 -3.14 -20.25 -16.74
N GLU A 549 -2.74 -19.36 -17.65
CA GLU A 549 -1.65 -19.60 -18.61
C GLU A 549 -0.33 -19.88 -17.89
N ALA A 550 -0.02 -19.08 -16.86
CA ALA A 550 1.14 -19.30 -16.01
C ALA A 550 1.06 -20.66 -15.28
N PHE A 551 -0.11 -21.04 -14.78
CA PHE A 551 -0.31 -22.32 -14.13
C PHE A 551 -0.14 -23.51 -15.10
N LEU A 552 -0.60 -23.39 -16.35
CA LEU A 552 -0.40 -24.41 -17.38
C LEU A 552 1.08 -24.57 -17.73
N LYS A 553 1.80 -23.46 -17.91
CA LYS A 553 3.25 -23.47 -18.13
C LYS A 553 4.00 -24.10 -16.95
N TRP A 554 3.53 -23.87 -15.72
CA TRP A 554 4.07 -24.53 -14.53
C TRP A 554 3.79 -26.05 -14.51
N LEU A 555 2.60 -26.48 -14.93
CA LEU A 555 2.27 -27.92 -15.06
C LEU A 555 3.12 -28.61 -16.13
N GLU A 556 3.47 -27.94 -17.22
CA GLU A 556 4.38 -28.47 -18.24
C GLU A 556 5.77 -28.74 -17.65
N PHE A 557 6.30 -27.82 -16.85
CA PHE A 557 7.55 -28.06 -16.12
C PHE A 557 7.46 -29.28 -15.20
N LEU A 558 6.37 -29.43 -14.45
CA LEU A 558 6.21 -30.60 -13.58
C LEU A 558 6.16 -31.92 -14.36
N LYS A 559 5.61 -31.92 -15.58
CA LYS A 559 5.66 -33.09 -16.47
C LYS A 559 7.07 -33.38 -16.97
N LEU A 560 7.85 -32.35 -17.31
CA LEU A 560 9.27 -32.51 -17.68
C LEU A 560 10.08 -33.13 -16.53
N VAL A 561 9.86 -32.66 -15.31
CA VAL A 561 10.52 -33.20 -14.10
C VAL A 561 10.11 -34.65 -13.82
N GLN A 562 8.88 -35.05 -14.16
CA GLN A 562 8.45 -36.44 -14.05
C GLN A 562 9.09 -37.32 -15.13
N ALA A 563 9.11 -36.83 -16.37
CA ALA A 563 9.69 -37.54 -17.50
C ALA A 563 11.22 -37.72 -17.41
N SER A 564 11.93 -36.80 -16.73
CA SER A 564 13.38 -36.94 -16.49
C SER A 564 13.73 -37.93 -15.37
N ARG A 565 12.74 -38.45 -14.64
CA ARG A 565 12.91 -39.42 -13.56
C ARG A 565 12.52 -40.84 -13.93
N GLU A 566 11.73 -41.01 -14.98
CA GLU A 566 11.45 -42.29 -15.63
C GLU A 566 12.59 -42.62 -16.61
#